data_AF-A0A534ZDP2-F1
#
_entry.id   AF-A0A534ZDP2-F1
#
_cell.length_a   1.000
_cell.length_b   1.000
_cell.length_c   1.000
_cell.angle_alpha   90.00
_cell.angle_beta   90.00
_cell.angle_gamma   90.00
#
_symmetry.space_group_name_H-M   'P 1'
#
loop_
_entity.id
_entity.type
_entity.pdbx_description
1 polymer ?
#
loop_
_entity_poly.entity_id
_entity_poly.type
_entity_poly.pdbx_seq_one_letter_code
_entity_poly.pdbx_strand_id
1 'polypeptide(L)' 'MDRHGVRAALMAGDNEAVAGAQRAHPGRIFGEYHASPTDIMRAVRELEHEHYVRGCGFVALRIEPYLLAFVRASVRVT' A
#
# COMPACT_ATOMS: atom_id res chain seq x y z
N MET A 1 -9.70 12.22 -8.07
CA MET A 1 -10.65 11.39 -7.31
C MET A 1 -12.03 12.02 -7.29
N ASP A 2 -12.17 13.27 -6.80
CA ASP A 2 -13.47 13.94 -6.64
C ASP A 2 -14.29 14.07 -7.93
N ARG A 3 -13.65 14.53 -9.02
CA ARG A 3 -14.29 14.64 -10.35
C ARG A 3 -14.92 13.33 -10.84
N HIS A 4 -14.41 12.19 -10.39
CA HIS A 4 -14.85 10.86 -10.82
C HIS A 4 -15.61 10.10 -9.73
N GLY A 5 -15.96 10.75 -8.62
CA GLY A 5 -16.67 10.12 -7.51
C GLY A 5 -15.88 9.02 -6.78
N VAL A 6 -14.55 8.97 -6.94
CA VAL A 6 -13.71 7.96 -6.29
C VAL A 6 -13.49 8.36 -4.83
N ARG A 7 -14.02 7.56 -3.90
CA ARG A 7 -14.01 7.88 -2.47
C ARG A 7 -12.67 7.59 -1.80
N ALA A 8 -12.03 6.49 -2.16
CA ALA A 8 -10.75 6.07 -1.61
C ALA A 8 -9.84 5.45 -2.69
N ALA A 9 -8.53 5.50 -2.47
CA ALA A 9 -7.52 4.89 -3.31
C ALA A 9 -6.58 4.02 -2.49
N LEU A 10 -6.21 2.87 -3.05
CA LEU A 10 -5.14 2.03 -2.57
C LEU A 10 -3.86 2.41 -3.34
N MET A 11 -2.80 2.78 -2.62
CA MET A 11 -1.57 3.33 -3.18
C MET A 11 -0.37 2.44 -2.87
N ALA A 12 0.42 2.17 -3.89
CA ALA A 12 1.73 1.55 -3.79
C ALA A 12 2.81 2.56 -4.17
N GLY A 13 3.93 2.51 -3.47
CA GLY A 13 5.07 3.40 -3.69
C GLY A 13 6.07 3.28 -2.56
N ASP A 14 6.90 4.30 -2.39
CA ASP A 14 7.73 4.44 -1.18
C ASP A 14 6.83 4.48 0.07
N ASN A 15 7.13 3.64 1.07
CA ASN A 15 6.26 3.45 2.23
C ASN A 15 6.08 4.75 3.04
N GLU A 16 7.12 5.58 3.16
CA GLU A 16 7.05 6.85 3.91
C GLU A 16 6.24 7.90 3.16
N ALA A 17 6.40 7.98 1.84
CA ALA A 17 5.59 8.87 1.01
C ALA A 17 4.10 8.50 1.08
N VAL A 18 3.77 7.21 1.01
CA VAL A 18 2.40 6.71 1.13
C VAL A 18 1.85 6.95 2.53
N ALA A 19 2.63 6.73 3.59
CA ALA A 19 2.24 7.05 4.96
C ALA A 19 1.97 8.56 5.14
N GLY A 20 2.80 9.42 4.53
CA GLY A 20 2.57 10.87 4.50
C GLY A 20 1.25 11.24 3.80
N ALA A 21 0.97 10.63 2.65
CA ALA A 21 -0.29 10.84 1.92
C ALA A 21 -1.52 10.35 2.70
N GLN A 22 -1.41 9.21 3.39
CA GLN A 22 -2.47 8.71 4.26
C GLN A 22 -2.74 9.66 5.43
N ARG A 23 -1.70 10.17 6.09
CA ARG A 23 -1.85 11.16 7.18
C ARG A 23 -2.49 12.46 6.70
N ALA A 24 -2.15 12.92 5.51
CA ALA A 24 -2.74 14.13 4.92
C ALA A 24 -4.21 13.95 4.50
N HIS A 25 -4.60 12.72 4.13
CA HIS A 25 -5.92 12.41 3.60
C HIS A 25 -6.51 11.12 4.22
N PRO A 26 -6.78 11.13 5.54
CA PRO A 26 -7.24 9.94 6.25
C PRO A 26 -8.58 9.43 5.71
N GLY A 27 -8.71 8.11 5.57
CA GLY A 27 -9.90 7.45 5.02
C GLY A 27 -10.08 7.60 3.51
N ARG A 28 -9.20 8.36 2.83
CA ARG A 28 -9.18 8.50 1.37
C ARG A 28 -8.01 7.79 0.73
N ILE A 29 -6.89 7.66 1.44
CA ILE A 29 -5.69 6.97 0.97
C ILE A 29 -5.39 5.81 1.91
N PHE A 30 -5.15 4.64 1.33
CA PHE A 30 -4.72 3.43 2.02
C PHE A 30 -3.45 2.91 1.37
N GLY A 31 -2.52 2.39 2.15
CA GLY A 31 -1.22 1.94 1.66
C GLY A 31 -1.15 0.45 1.35
N GLU A 32 -0.40 0.11 0.30
CA GLU A 32 0.18 -1.22 0.09
C GLU A 32 1.63 -1.19 0.59
N TYR A 33 1.99 -2.07 1.51
CA TYR A 33 3.35 -2.16 2.02
C TYR A 33 4.24 -2.73 0.94
N HIS A 34 5.16 -1.91 0.43
CA HIS A 34 6.13 -2.35 -0.54
C HIS A 34 7.24 -3.12 0.18
N ALA A 35 7.33 -4.41 -0.11
CA ALA A 35 8.32 -5.30 0.46
C ALA A 35 9.29 -5.83 -0.59
N SER A 36 10.58 -5.89 -0.24
CA SER A 36 11.56 -6.62 -1.05
C SER A 36 11.29 -8.12 -0.98
N PRO A 37 11.27 -8.85 -2.12
CA PRO A 37 11.12 -10.31 -2.13
C PRO A 37 12.34 -11.03 -1.53
N THR A 38 13.48 -10.35 -1.37
CA THR A 38 14.71 -10.94 -0.82
C THR A 38 14.68 -11.14 0.69
N ASP A 39 13.77 -10.45 1.41
CA ASP A 39 13.65 -10.54 2.86
C ASP A 39 12.19 -10.42 3.32
N ILE A 40 11.36 -11.33 2.81
CA ILE A 40 9.91 -11.36 3.06
C ILE A 40 9.60 -11.49 4.56
N MET A 41 10.40 -12.27 5.31
CA MET A 41 10.15 -12.47 6.73
C MET A 41 10.39 -11.19 7.54
N ARG A 42 11.38 -10.37 7.16
CA ARG A 42 11.55 -9.04 7.74
C ARG A 42 10.40 -8.12 7.34
N ALA A 43 9.99 -8.15 6.08
CA ALA A 43 8.87 -7.32 5.61
C ALA A 43 7.55 -7.63 6.32
N VAL A 44 7.27 -8.91 6.58
CA VAL A 44 6.10 -9.32 7.40
C VAL A 44 6.24 -8.78 8.82
N ARG A 45 7.41 -8.86 9.45
CA ARG A 45 7.64 -8.29 10.79
C ARG A 45 7.50 -6.77 10.83
N GLU A 46 7.96 -6.07 9.80
CA GLU A 46 7.80 -4.61 9.68
C GLU A 46 6.33 -4.21 9.45
N LEU A 47 5.56 -5.04 8.75
CA LEU A 47 4.11 -4.89 8.60
C LEU A 47 3.35 -5.17 9.91
N GLU A 48 3.74 -6.23 10.62
CA GLU A 48 3.19 -6.61 11.93
C GLU A 48 3.55 -5.59 13.03
N HIS A 49 4.71 -4.93 12.91
CA HIS A 49 5.05 -3.79 13.74
C HIS A 49 3.96 -2.72 13.57
N GLU A 50 3.39 -2.27 14.68
CA GLU A 50 2.16 -1.46 14.76
C GLU A 50 2.16 -0.18 13.90
N HIS A 51 3.32 0.25 13.41
CA HIS A 51 3.52 1.48 12.68
C HIS A 51 2.72 1.56 11.37
N TYR A 52 2.80 0.55 10.49
CA TYR A 52 2.20 0.66 9.14
C TYR A 52 0.72 0.28 9.12
N VAL A 53 0.36 -0.87 9.70
CA VAL A 53 -1.03 -1.36 9.70
C VAL A 53 -1.91 -0.55 10.66
N ARG A 54 -1.46 -0.33 11.90
CA ARG A 54 -2.26 0.39 12.91
C ARG A 54 -2.07 1.90 12.85
N GLY A 55 -0.87 2.38 12.49
CA GLY A 55 -0.52 3.80 12.51
C GLY A 55 -0.67 4.55 11.18
N CYS A 56 -0.54 3.88 10.04
CA CYS A 56 -0.47 4.54 8.72
C CYS A 56 -1.52 4.06 7.71
N GLY A 57 -2.49 3.25 8.13
CA GLY A 57 -3.60 2.81 7.27
C GLY A 57 -3.17 1.91 6.10
N PHE A 58 -2.10 1.15 6.26
CA PHE A 58 -1.69 0.13 5.29
C PHE A 58 -2.58 -1.11 5.47
N VAL A 59 -3.11 -1.63 4.36
CA VAL A 59 -4.14 -2.69 4.38
C VAL A 59 -3.75 -3.93 3.57
N ALA A 60 -2.63 -3.87 2.85
CA ALA A 60 -2.16 -4.96 2.02
C ALA A 60 -0.63 -5.02 1.99
N LEU A 61 -0.08 -6.22 1.81
CA LEU A 61 1.33 -6.45 1.49
C LEU A 61 1.46 -6.60 -0.03
N ARG A 62 2.36 -5.82 -0.63
CA ARG A 62 2.72 -5.95 -2.04
C ARG A 62 4.16 -6.43 -2.16
N ILE A 63 4.30 -7.66 -2.66
CA ILE A 63 5.58 -8.24 -3.03
C ILE A 63 5.66 -8.15 -4.55
N GLU A 64 6.55 -7.32 -5.08
CA GLU A 64 6.81 -7.30 -6.52
C GLU A 64 7.75 -8.47 -6.85
N PRO A 65 7.30 -9.50 -7.59
CA PRO A 65 8.10 -10.71 -7.75
C PRO A 65 9.35 -10.49 -8.61
N TYR A 66 9.41 -9.41 -9.39
CA TYR A 66 10.56 -9.06 -10.21
C TYR A 66 10.57 -7.54 -10.40
N LEU A 67 11.76 -6.95 -10.38
CA LEU A 67 12.03 -5.60 -10.91
C LEU A 67 11.83 -5.52 -12.45
N LEU A 68 11.05 -6.43 -13.04
CA LEU A 68 10.82 -6.60 -14.47
C LEU A 68 9.34 -6.96 -14.72
N ALA A 69 8.70 -6.14 -15.56
CA ALA A 69 7.41 -6.33 -16.24
C ALA A 69 6.12 -6.14 -15.41
N PHE A 70 5.59 -4.92 -15.55
CA PHE A 70 4.16 -4.57 -15.56
C PHE A 70 3.19 -5.75 -15.75
N VAL A 71 2.40 -6.09 -14.73
CA VAL A 71 1.07 -6.67 -14.93
C VAL A 71 0.09 -5.97 -13.99
N ARG A 72 -0.75 -5.11 -14.56
CA ARG A 72 -1.78 -4.35 -13.87
C ARG A 72 -3.06 -5.20 -13.86
N ALA A 73 -3.32 -5.92 -12.78
CA ALA A 73 -4.59 -6.62 -12.58
C ALA A 73 -5.49 -5.78 -11.66
N SER A 74 -6.56 -5.21 -12.21
CA SER A 74 -7.62 -4.55 -11.45
C SER A 74 -8.71 -5.56 -11.12
N VAL A 75 -8.92 -5.85 -9.83
CA VAL A 75 -10.04 -6.68 -9.34
C VAL A 75 -11.31 -5.84 -9.33
N ARG A 76 -12.35 -6.33 -10.00
CA ARG A 76 -13.70 -5.76 -9.99
C ARG A 76 -14.44 -6.34 -8.79
N VAL A 77 -14.79 -5.49 -7.82
CA VAL A 77 -15.68 -5.89 -6.73
C VAL A 77 -17.11 -5.63 -7.20
N THR A 78 -17.90 -6.70 -7.31
CA THR A 78 -19.35 -6.68 -7.57
C THR A 78 -20.12 -6.16 -6.37
#